data_AF-A0A507F5R1-F1
#
_entry.id   AF-A0A507F5R1-F1
#
_cell.length_a   1.000
_cell.length_b   1.000
_cell.length_c   1.000
_cell.angle_alpha   90.00
_cell.angle_beta   90.00
_cell.angle_gamma   90.00
#
_symmetry.space_group_name_H-M   'P 1'
#
loop_
_entity.id
_entity.type
_entity.pdbx_description
1 polymer ?
#
loop_
_entity_poly.entity_id
_entity_poly.type
_entity_poly.pdbx_seq_one_letter_code
_entity_poly.pdbx_strand_id
1 'polypeptide(L)'
;MLGSRKPTAKDKDPAWVTDKFYQVVDEDFEVVDLTLDDDEDVFLDVLADCSIFNLAGDDVTRIAAPVTAVSSAATLAPSQTHAAALVPGDRASPQAMAPPNHHKRGLSAVRTNRPTVYFPPHSILVLVHDIPTGTLAVSVCESIAAMPTIIAKSSSAIRSLFSHCKVSRSRLIYITAGLMFTPASPMPFGGPKTRPGYTEYMGTTVVSLLLYLVESSFKRYWTCRGREALDFLVCCANKARQLHFAGDADLLNELMLKGIKKAGHIAWNKPVRIPEALRHRQEVQSDAAGSEVHFTPRLSRIRYESN
;
A
#
# COMPACT_ATOMS: atom_id res chain seq x y z
N MET A 1 -44.08 22.93 23.18
CA MET A 1 -44.17 21.46 23.01
C MET A 1 -44.10 21.15 21.52
N LEU A 2 -42.94 20.70 21.03
CA LEU A 2 -42.70 20.40 19.61
C LEU A 2 -42.99 18.92 19.35
N GLY A 3 -44.01 18.64 18.55
CA GLY A 3 -44.43 17.29 18.20
C GLY A 3 -43.45 16.61 17.25
N SER A 4 -42.93 15.44 17.65
CA SER A 4 -42.15 14.55 16.80
C SER A 4 -43.08 13.83 15.82
N ARG A 5 -42.88 14.03 14.51
CA ARG A 5 -43.49 13.20 13.47
C ARG A 5 -42.67 11.94 13.25
N LYS A 6 -43.34 10.78 13.29
CA LYS A 6 -42.79 9.47 12.95
C LYS A 6 -42.55 9.39 11.43
N PRO A 7 -41.41 8.87 10.94
CA PRO A 7 -41.22 8.61 9.51
C PRO A 7 -42.09 7.44 9.04
N THR A 8 -42.65 7.57 7.84
CA THR A 8 -43.48 6.56 7.18
C THR A 8 -42.65 5.44 6.56
N ALA A 9 -43.18 4.22 6.63
CA ALA A 9 -42.54 2.96 6.26
C ALA A 9 -42.44 2.71 4.73
N LYS A 10 -41.67 3.53 4.01
CA LYS A 10 -41.42 3.36 2.56
C LYS A 10 -39.94 3.36 2.14
N ASP A 11 -39.03 2.98 3.05
CA ASP A 11 -37.60 2.81 2.74
C ASP A 11 -37.15 1.35 2.98
N LYS A 12 -37.56 0.44 2.10
CA LYS A 12 -37.02 -0.93 2.04
C LYS A 12 -36.96 -1.45 0.59
N ASP A 13 -36.29 -0.72 -0.29
CA ASP A 13 -35.90 -1.29 -1.59
C ASP A 13 -34.47 -0.86 -1.97
N PRO A 14 -33.49 -1.78 -2.00
CA PRO A 14 -32.07 -1.45 -2.25
C PRO A 14 -31.71 -1.36 -3.74
N ALA A 15 -32.69 -1.32 -4.65
CA ALA A 15 -32.47 -1.48 -6.09
C ALA A 15 -32.24 -0.18 -6.90
N TRP A 16 -31.97 0.97 -6.28
CA TRP A 16 -31.81 2.24 -7.01
C TRP A 16 -30.36 2.68 -7.27
N VAL A 17 -29.36 1.85 -6.96
CA VAL A 17 -27.94 2.20 -7.12
C VAL A 17 -27.32 1.43 -8.30
N THR A 18 -27.84 1.58 -9.50
CA THR A 18 -27.09 1.33 -10.76
C THR A 18 -27.86 1.90 -11.94
N ASP A 19 -27.99 3.22 -12.00
CA ASP A 19 -28.17 3.92 -13.28
C ASP A 19 -28.31 5.40 -13.00
N LYS A 20 -27.29 6.22 -13.30
CA LYS A 20 -27.45 7.54 -13.94
C LYS A 20 -26.10 8.04 -14.48
N PHE A 21 -25.99 7.98 -15.81
CA PHE A 21 -25.60 9.06 -16.73
C PHE A 21 -24.49 10.05 -16.33
N TYR A 22 -23.40 10.02 -17.11
CA TYR A 22 -22.53 11.18 -17.35
C TYR A 22 -23.30 12.21 -18.19
N GLN A 23 -23.81 13.27 -17.57
CA GLN A 23 -24.20 14.48 -18.30
C GLN A 23 -23.00 15.44 -18.34
N VAL A 24 -22.60 15.78 -19.57
CA VAL A 24 -21.66 16.87 -19.86
C VAL A 24 -22.39 18.17 -19.56
N VAL A 25 -21.89 18.94 -18.60
CA VAL A 25 -22.29 20.32 -18.38
C VAL A 25 -21.02 21.16 -18.42
N ASP A 26 -20.94 22.04 -19.42
CA ASP A 26 -19.98 23.12 -19.50
C ASP A 26 -20.50 24.27 -18.63
N GLU A 27 -19.97 24.39 -17.41
CA GLU A 27 -20.00 25.65 -16.65
C GLU A 27 -18.68 25.80 -15.88
N ASP A 28 -18.22 27.04 -15.77
CA ASP A 28 -16.88 27.47 -15.41
C ASP A 28 -16.35 26.84 -14.10
N PHE A 29 -15.30 26.03 -14.22
CA PHE A 29 -14.59 25.42 -13.09
C PHE A 29 -13.31 26.20 -12.77
N GLU A 30 -13.14 26.57 -11.49
CA GLU A 30 -11.84 26.90 -10.94
C GLU A 30 -10.92 25.68 -11.09
N VAL A 31 -9.96 25.79 -12.00
CA VAL A 31 -8.91 24.81 -12.19
C VAL A 31 -8.04 24.87 -10.94
N VAL A 32 -8.12 23.84 -10.10
CA VAL A 32 -7.07 23.61 -9.10
C VAL A 32 -5.80 23.35 -9.91
N ASP A 33 -4.83 24.26 -9.78
CA ASP A 33 -3.58 24.17 -10.51
C ASP A 33 -2.79 22.98 -9.96
N LEU A 34 -2.97 21.83 -10.60
CA LEU A 34 -2.20 20.62 -10.35
C LEU A 34 -0.91 20.68 -11.17
N THR A 35 -0.12 21.76 -11.01
CA THR A 35 1.20 21.84 -11.63
C THR A 35 2.00 20.61 -11.20
N LEU A 36 2.26 19.76 -12.18
CA LEU A 36 3.09 18.58 -12.05
C LEU A 36 4.52 19.07 -12.23
N ASP A 37 5.09 19.71 -11.21
CA ASP A 37 6.49 20.11 -11.26
C ASP A 37 7.34 18.83 -11.31
N ASP A 38 8.05 18.66 -12.43
CA ASP A 38 8.97 17.57 -12.71
C ASP A 38 10.32 17.73 -11.98
N ASP A 39 10.38 18.60 -10.96
CA ASP A 39 11.62 18.95 -10.27
C ASP A 39 11.97 17.91 -9.18
N GLU A 40 12.88 17.00 -9.54
CA GLU A 40 13.60 16.12 -8.59
C GLU A 40 14.32 16.94 -7.49
N ASP A 41 14.72 18.18 -7.78
CA ASP A 41 15.56 19.00 -6.89
C ASP A 41 14.79 19.57 -5.69
N VAL A 42 13.48 19.79 -5.81
CA VAL A 42 12.62 20.29 -4.71
C VAL A 42 12.48 19.24 -3.59
N PHE A 43 12.75 17.97 -3.89
CA PHE A 43 12.49 16.86 -2.96
C PHE A 43 13.46 16.81 -1.79
N LEU A 44 14.73 17.19 -1.97
CA LEU A 44 15.71 17.23 -0.87
C LEU A 44 15.41 18.39 0.09
N ASP A 45 14.96 19.53 -0.44
CA ASP A 45 14.57 20.69 0.35
C ASP A 45 13.27 20.41 1.13
N VAL A 46 12.29 19.76 0.50
CA VAL A 46 11.05 19.33 1.17
C VAL A 46 11.34 18.29 2.27
N LEU A 47 12.30 17.38 2.08
CA LEU A 47 12.69 16.44 3.14
C LEU A 47 13.39 17.10 4.33
N ALA A 48 14.10 18.21 4.12
CA ALA A 48 14.70 18.98 5.20
C ALA A 48 13.64 19.70 6.04
N ASP A 49 12.57 20.20 5.39
CA ASP A 49 11.51 20.98 6.05
C ASP A 49 10.32 20.13 6.54
N CYS A 50 10.05 18.97 5.93
CA CYS A 50 8.89 18.14 6.20
C CYS A 50 9.19 16.93 7.11
N SER A 51 10.25 16.97 7.91
CA SER A 51 10.33 16.11 9.09
C SER A 51 9.26 16.55 10.10
N ILE A 52 8.00 16.21 9.80
CA ILE A 52 6.79 16.50 10.60
C ILE A 52 6.93 15.96 12.03
N PHE A 53 7.91 15.07 12.25
CA PHE A 53 8.28 14.58 13.56
C PHE A 53 9.77 14.81 13.78
N ASN A 54 10.14 15.97 14.33
CA ASN A 54 11.39 16.17 15.05
C ASN A 54 11.46 15.16 16.21
N LEU A 55 11.84 13.91 15.91
CA LEU A 55 12.36 12.96 16.88
C LEU A 55 13.82 13.34 17.14
N ALA A 56 14.05 14.56 17.62
CA ALA A 56 15.28 14.94 18.27
C ALA A 56 15.34 14.19 19.61
N GLY A 57 15.70 12.91 19.53
CA GLY A 57 16.36 12.25 20.64
C GLY A 57 17.77 12.78 20.66
N ASP A 58 18.02 13.76 21.52
CA ASP A 58 19.37 14.06 22.00
C ASP A 58 20.05 12.77 22.49
N ASP A 59 21.37 12.73 22.33
CA ASP A 59 22.31 11.68 22.71
C ASP A 59 22.29 10.38 21.88
N VAL A 60 23.08 10.35 20.79
CA VAL A 60 24.20 9.40 20.64
C VAL A 60 25.26 10.00 19.71
N THR A 61 26.17 10.84 20.23
CA THR A 61 27.49 11.03 19.61
C THR A 61 28.55 10.38 20.49
N ARG A 62 28.95 9.16 20.11
CA ARG A 62 30.31 8.59 20.32
C ARG A 62 30.29 7.13 19.86
N ILE A 63 30.71 6.90 18.63
CA ILE A 63 31.23 5.58 18.23
C ILE A 63 32.71 5.76 17.95
N ALA A 64 33.50 5.21 18.88
CA ALA A 64 34.91 4.96 18.72
C ALA A 64 35.15 3.88 17.66
N ALA A 65 36.37 3.90 17.14
CA ALA A 65 36.95 3.10 16.06
C ALA A 65 36.70 1.56 16.13
N PRO A 66 36.94 0.83 15.00
CA PRO A 66 36.47 -0.54 14.82
C PRO A 66 37.38 -1.56 15.50
N VAL A 67 36.78 -2.58 16.10
CA VAL A 67 37.49 -3.78 16.56
C VAL A 67 37.34 -4.88 15.52
N THR A 68 38.50 -5.41 15.15
CA THR A 68 38.82 -6.52 14.26
C THR A 68 38.04 -7.82 14.52
N ALA A 69 37.87 -8.54 13.41
CA ALA A 69 37.27 -9.86 13.23
C ALA A 69 37.75 -10.96 14.20
N VAL A 70 36.87 -11.93 14.50
CA VAL A 70 37.25 -13.34 14.70
C VAL A 70 36.16 -14.27 14.15
N SER A 71 36.61 -15.15 13.26
CA SER A 71 35.96 -16.31 12.68
C SER A 71 35.71 -17.41 13.72
N SER A 72 34.62 -18.18 13.62
CA SER A 72 34.61 -19.60 14.01
C SER A 72 33.42 -20.34 13.38
N ALA A 73 33.79 -21.43 12.70
CA ALA A 73 32.92 -22.45 12.14
C ALA A 73 32.48 -23.48 13.20
N ALA A 74 31.71 -24.46 12.71
CA ALA A 74 31.38 -25.77 13.30
C ALA A 74 30.04 -25.84 14.05
N THR A 75 29.25 -26.93 14.07
CA THR A 75 29.20 -28.23 13.37
C THR A 75 28.03 -29.01 14.03
N LEU A 76 27.40 -29.93 13.27
CA LEU A 76 26.62 -31.11 13.71
C LEU A 76 25.22 -30.96 14.37
N ALA A 77 24.27 -31.63 13.71
CA ALA A 77 23.04 -32.20 14.26
C ALA A 77 23.34 -33.35 15.26
N PRO A 78 22.35 -33.83 16.04
CA PRO A 78 21.56 -34.96 15.53
C PRO A 78 20.07 -34.99 15.93
N SER A 79 19.37 -35.82 15.19
CA SER A 79 17.99 -36.33 15.31
C SER A 79 17.59 -36.81 16.71
N GLN A 80 16.30 -36.69 17.05
CA GLN A 80 15.60 -37.72 17.82
C GLN A 80 14.08 -37.74 17.54
N THR A 81 13.62 -38.97 17.33
CA THR A 81 12.28 -39.53 17.11
C THR A 81 11.49 -39.69 18.43
N HIS A 82 10.25 -40.21 18.30
CA HIS A 82 9.25 -40.64 19.32
C HIS A 82 8.09 -39.63 19.47
N ALA A 83 6.82 -40.01 19.60
CA ALA A 83 6.08 -41.26 19.42
C ALA A 83 4.57 -40.90 19.42
N ALA A 84 3.76 -41.82 18.91
CA ALA A 84 2.31 -41.72 18.73
C ALA A 84 1.49 -41.66 20.05
N ALA A 85 0.27 -41.11 19.98
CA ALA A 85 -0.88 -41.60 20.75
C ALA A 85 -2.20 -41.19 20.09
N LEU A 86 -2.94 -42.20 19.61
CA LEU A 86 -4.36 -42.15 19.26
C LEU A 86 -5.21 -42.16 20.54
N VAL A 87 -6.28 -41.36 20.57
CA VAL A 87 -7.50 -41.65 21.36
C VAL A 87 -8.73 -41.16 20.58
N PRO A 88 -9.67 -42.05 20.19
CA PRO A 88 -11.01 -41.66 19.78
C PRO A 88 -12.00 -41.83 20.94
N GLY A 89 -12.93 -40.88 21.07
CA GLY A 89 -13.98 -40.94 22.09
C GLY A 89 -15.25 -40.27 21.61
N ASP A 90 -16.14 -41.08 21.04
CA ASP A 90 -17.55 -40.77 20.80
C ASP A 90 -18.30 -40.56 22.12
N ARG A 91 -19.18 -39.55 22.18
CA ARG A 91 -20.48 -39.67 22.86
C ARG A 91 -21.44 -38.55 22.46
N ALA A 92 -22.62 -38.96 22.01
CA ALA A 92 -23.75 -38.13 21.63
C ALA A 92 -24.74 -37.89 22.78
N SER A 93 -25.41 -36.72 22.71
CA SER A 93 -26.80 -36.41 23.15
C SER A 93 -27.11 -36.30 24.67
N PRO A 94 -28.26 -35.72 25.09
CA PRO A 94 -29.03 -34.55 24.61
C PRO A 94 -29.46 -33.57 25.76
N GLN A 95 -30.07 -32.43 25.38
CA GLN A 95 -31.04 -31.54 26.08
C GLN A 95 -30.99 -31.33 27.61
N ALA A 96 -30.95 -30.05 28.04
CA ALA A 96 -31.79 -29.55 29.16
C ALA A 96 -31.88 -28.01 29.19
N MET A 97 -33.07 -27.54 29.57
CA MET A 97 -33.53 -26.16 29.72
C MET A 97 -32.83 -25.35 30.84
N ALA A 98 -32.95 -24.02 30.70
CA ALA A 98 -32.45 -22.91 31.52
C ALA A 98 -32.59 -23.02 33.06
N PRO A 99 -31.82 -22.19 33.80
CA PRO A 99 -32.45 -21.01 34.43
C PRO A 99 -31.60 -19.72 34.34
N PRO A 100 -32.20 -18.53 34.60
CA PRO A 100 -31.50 -17.25 34.60
C PRO A 100 -30.83 -17.00 35.95
N ASN A 101 -29.63 -16.41 35.98
CA ASN A 101 -29.23 -15.59 37.13
C ASN A 101 -28.01 -14.69 36.90
N HIS A 102 -28.14 -13.49 37.46
CA HIS A 102 -27.18 -12.40 37.52
C HIS A 102 -25.89 -12.77 38.26
N HIS A 103 -24.74 -12.72 37.59
CA HIS A 103 -23.45 -12.53 38.25
C HIS A 103 -22.60 -11.44 37.57
N LYS A 104 -22.61 -10.29 38.24
CA LYS A 104 -21.51 -9.35 38.51
C LYS A 104 -20.39 -9.26 37.48
N ARG A 105 -20.30 -8.07 36.88
CA ARG A 105 -19.11 -7.43 36.30
C ARG A 105 -17.83 -7.85 37.05
N GLY A 106 -17.11 -8.82 36.50
CA GLY A 106 -15.69 -8.95 36.74
C GLY A 106 -15.01 -7.80 36.02
N LEU A 107 -14.54 -6.81 36.78
CA LEU A 107 -13.59 -5.82 36.33
C LEU A 107 -12.39 -6.57 35.75
N SER A 108 -12.29 -6.57 34.42
CA SER A 108 -11.18 -7.21 33.72
C SER A 108 -9.88 -6.59 34.23
N ALA A 109 -9.04 -7.45 34.80
CA ALA A 109 -7.80 -7.10 35.44
C ALA A 109 -6.97 -6.15 34.56
N VAL A 110 -6.60 -5.02 35.16
CA VAL A 110 -5.58 -4.10 34.67
C VAL A 110 -4.34 -4.94 34.34
N ARG A 111 -4.11 -5.21 33.05
CA ARG A 111 -2.90 -5.86 32.60
C ARG A 111 -1.75 -4.92 32.92
N THR A 112 -0.97 -5.31 33.91
CA THR A 112 0.27 -4.68 34.32
C THR A 112 1.18 -4.51 33.11
N ASN A 113 1.61 -3.26 32.90
CA ASN A 113 2.62 -2.85 31.93
C ASN A 113 3.89 -3.67 32.16
N ARG A 114 4.06 -4.76 31.41
CA ARG A 114 5.37 -5.41 31.28
C ARG A 114 6.26 -4.45 30.49
N PRO A 115 7.42 -4.03 31.02
CA PRO A 115 8.40 -3.32 30.24
C PRO A 115 8.86 -4.25 29.12
N THR A 116 8.45 -3.94 27.90
CA THR A 116 8.94 -4.63 26.71
C THR A 116 10.40 -4.25 26.55
N VAL A 117 11.29 -5.18 26.88
CA VAL A 117 12.74 -5.01 26.65
C VAL A 117 12.96 -4.93 25.14
N TYR A 118 13.39 -3.77 24.68
CA TYR A 118 13.64 -3.49 23.28
C TYR A 118 14.96 -4.16 22.86
N PHE A 119 14.87 -5.36 22.28
CA PHE A 119 16.00 -6.01 21.59
C PHE A 119 16.53 -5.15 20.41
N PRO A 120 17.83 -5.25 20.05
CA PRO A 120 18.48 -4.42 19.02
C PRO A 120 17.76 -4.48 17.66
N PRO A 121 17.91 -3.43 16.83
CA PRO A 121 17.04 -3.18 15.69
C PRO A 121 17.02 -4.36 14.71
N HIS A 122 15.81 -4.70 14.27
CA HIS A 122 15.60 -5.46 13.05
C HIS A 122 16.32 -4.75 11.89
N SER A 123 16.86 -5.54 10.97
CA SER A 123 17.67 -5.09 9.83
C SER A 123 17.16 -3.79 9.22
N ILE A 124 18.05 -2.84 8.92
CA ILE A 124 17.65 -1.58 8.27
C ILE A 124 16.99 -1.93 6.94
N LEU A 125 15.75 -1.52 6.72
CA LEU A 125 15.01 -1.85 5.49
C LEU A 125 15.00 -0.65 4.54
N VAL A 126 14.93 -0.93 3.24
CA VAL A 126 14.77 0.06 2.17
C VAL A 126 13.91 -0.54 1.06
N LEU A 127 13.11 0.29 0.38
CA LEU A 127 12.40 -0.16 -0.81
C LEU A 127 13.32 -0.08 -2.03
N VAL A 128 13.33 -1.12 -2.85
CA VAL A 128 14.17 -1.22 -4.05
C VAL A 128 13.29 -1.58 -5.23
N HIS A 129 13.51 -0.90 -6.36
CA HIS A 129 12.93 -1.26 -7.64
C HIS A 129 13.83 -2.29 -8.32
N ASP A 130 13.36 -3.52 -8.41
CA ASP A 130 14.01 -4.61 -9.13
C ASP A 130 13.66 -4.49 -10.62
N ILE A 131 14.56 -3.85 -11.38
CA ILE A 131 14.39 -3.56 -12.81
C ILE A 131 14.13 -4.83 -13.64
N PRO A 132 14.89 -5.94 -13.49
CA PRO A 132 14.64 -7.19 -14.19
C PRO A 132 13.20 -7.73 -14.05
N THR A 133 12.66 -7.73 -12.83
CA THR A 133 11.29 -8.22 -12.59
C THR A 133 10.24 -7.12 -12.79
N GLY A 134 10.66 -5.85 -12.80
CA GLY A 134 9.79 -4.69 -12.75
C GLY A 134 8.96 -4.65 -11.47
N THR A 135 9.48 -5.17 -10.36
CA THR A 135 8.75 -5.18 -9.09
C THR A 135 9.44 -4.33 -8.06
N LEU A 136 8.64 -3.76 -7.15
CA LEU A 136 9.15 -3.18 -5.93
C LEU A 136 9.29 -4.28 -4.88
N ALA A 137 10.38 -4.24 -4.12
CA ALA A 137 10.65 -5.16 -3.03
C ALA A 137 11.17 -4.44 -1.79
N VAL A 138 11.00 -5.07 -0.63
CA VAL A 138 11.66 -4.65 0.62
C VAL A 138 13.00 -5.37 0.72
N SER A 139 14.10 -4.62 0.77
CA SER A 139 15.45 -5.16 0.93
C SER A 139 16.05 -4.74 2.26
N VAL A 140 17.02 -5.52 2.74
CA VAL A 140 17.92 -5.12 3.82
C VAL A 140 18.97 -4.16 3.26
N CYS A 141 19.19 -3.06 3.95
CA CYS A 141 20.24 -2.09 3.71
C CYS A 141 21.50 -2.53 4.46
N GLU A 142 22.57 -2.78 3.73
CA GLU A 142 23.84 -3.30 4.28
C GLU A 142 24.60 -2.26 5.13
N SER A 143 24.35 -0.98 4.89
CA SER A 143 24.98 0.13 5.60
C SER A 143 24.01 0.85 6.52
N ILE A 144 24.51 1.39 7.64
CA ILE A 144 23.75 2.32 8.49
C ILE A 144 23.43 3.56 7.67
N ALA A 145 22.13 3.84 7.52
CA ALA A 145 21.63 5.01 6.81
C ALA A 145 20.71 5.81 7.74
N ALA A 146 20.79 7.13 7.66
CA ALA A 146 19.87 8.01 8.36
C ALA A 146 18.45 7.83 7.82
N MET A 147 17.44 8.03 8.68
CA MET A 147 16.02 7.86 8.31
C MET A 147 15.64 8.69 7.06
N PRO A 148 16.01 9.98 6.93
CA PRO A 148 15.67 10.77 5.74
C PRO A 148 16.24 10.14 4.45
N THR A 149 17.44 9.56 4.50
CA THR A 149 18.06 8.87 3.37
C THR A 149 17.29 7.60 2.98
N ILE A 150 16.79 6.84 3.96
CA ILE A 150 15.97 5.64 3.71
C ILE A 150 14.64 6.01 3.05
N ILE A 151 13.98 7.06 3.55
CA ILE A 151 12.72 7.58 2.99
C ILE A 151 12.94 8.09 1.57
N ALA A 152 14.02 8.83 1.32
CA ALA A 152 14.35 9.36 0.01
C ALA A 152 14.60 8.25 -1.01
N LYS A 153 15.46 7.28 -0.67
CA LYS A 153 15.75 6.11 -1.52
C LYS A 153 14.48 5.31 -1.83
N SER A 154 13.65 5.07 -0.82
CA SER A 154 12.42 4.30 -0.96
C SER A 154 11.37 5.01 -1.83
N SER A 155 11.25 6.34 -1.69
CA SER A 155 10.39 7.17 -2.54
C SER A 155 10.88 7.18 -3.98
N SER A 156 12.19 7.30 -4.19
CA SER A 156 12.82 7.21 -5.52
C SER A 156 12.58 5.85 -6.18
N ALA A 157 12.66 4.74 -5.44
CA ALA A 157 12.36 3.41 -5.95
C ALA A 157 10.91 3.29 -6.47
N ILE A 158 9.93 3.85 -5.77
CA ILE A 158 8.53 3.88 -6.25
C ILE A 158 8.39 4.74 -7.51
N ARG A 159 9.04 5.90 -7.56
CA ARG A 159 9.02 6.78 -8.75
C ARG A 159 9.69 6.11 -9.95
N SER A 160 10.80 5.40 -9.71
CA SER A 160 11.50 4.59 -10.70
C SER A 160 10.59 3.48 -11.25
N LEU A 161 9.91 2.73 -10.39
CA LEU A 161 8.92 1.71 -10.79
C LEU A 161 7.86 2.29 -11.72
N PHE A 162 7.30 3.45 -11.37
CA PHE A 162 6.24 4.09 -12.15
C PHE A 162 6.73 4.82 -13.40
N SER A 163 8.02 5.16 -13.49
CA SER A 163 8.59 5.77 -14.68
C SER A 163 8.66 4.82 -15.88
N HIS A 164 8.51 3.51 -15.66
CA HIS A 164 8.47 2.50 -16.71
C HIS A 164 7.08 2.33 -17.35
N CYS A 165 6.12 3.20 -17.01
CA CYS A 165 4.77 3.22 -17.58
C CYS A 165 4.58 4.46 -18.45
N LYS A 166 3.73 4.38 -19.49
CA LYS A 166 3.42 5.52 -20.39
C LYS A 166 2.48 6.57 -19.79
N VAL A 167 1.94 6.33 -18.61
CA VAL A 167 1.07 7.25 -17.86
C VAL A 167 1.87 8.05 -16.84
N SER A 168 1.32 9.17 -16.36
CA SER A 168 1.98 9.98 -15.34
C SER A 168 2.20 9.17 -14.05
N ARG A 169 3.37 9.37 -13.42
CA ARG A 169 3.70 8.76 -12.12
C ARG A 169 2.64 9.12 -11.08
N SER A 170 2.13 10.35 -11.14
CA SER A 170 1.08 10.86 -10.26
C SER A 170 -0.20 10.04 -10.32
N ARG A 171 -0.63 9.58 -11.51
CA ARG A 171 -1.78 8.69 -11.65
C ARG A 171 -1.57 7.39 -10.87
N LEU A 172 -0.40 6.77 -10.99
CA LEU A 172 -0.07 5.53 -10.30
C LEU A 172 0.07 5.70 -8.78
N ILE A 173 0.58 6.85 -8.32
CA ILE A 173 0.60 7.22 -6.89
C ILE A 173 -0.82 7.34 -6.35
N TYR A 174 -1.73 8.01 -7.06
CA TYR A 174 -3.14 8.08 -6.64
C TYR A 174 -3.83 6.73 -6.64
N ILE A 175 -3.60 5.88 -7.64
CA ILE A 175 -4.15 4.51 -7.65
C ILE A 175 -3.62 3.73 -6.44
N THR A 176 -2.32 3.84 -6.15
CA THR A 176 -1.70 3.21 -4.97
C THR A 176 -2.38 3.70 -3.69
N ALA A 177 -2.58 5.00 -3.53
CA ALA A 177 -3.33 5.57 -2.41
C ALA A 177 -4.78 5.05 -2.36
N GLY A 178 -5.48 4.94 -3.50
CA GLY A 178 -6.84 4.40 -3.57
C GLY A 178 -6.96 2.92 -3.16
N LEU A 179 -5.91 2.14 -3.40
CA LEU A 179 -5.76 0.75 -2.94
C LEU A 179 -5.43 0.69 -1.45
N MET A 180 -4.51 1.54 -0.98
CA MET A 180 -4.07 1.55 0.41
C MET A 180 -5.12 2.12 1.35
N PHE A 181 -5.90 3.11 0.90
CA PHE A 181 -6.81 3.86 1.74
C PHE A 181 -8.18 3.19 1.85
N THR A 182 -8.20 2.04 2.54
CA THR A 182 -9.43 1.31 2.89
C THR A 182 -9.54 1.05 4.40
N PRO A 183 -10.77 0.87 4.94
CA PRO A 183 -10.96 0.51 6.35
C PRO A 183 -10.27 -0.79 6.77
N ALA A 184 -10.06 -1.72 5.84
CA ALA A 184 -9.45 -3.03 6.09
C ALA A 184 -7.92 -3.03 6.02
N SER A 185 -7.32 -1.92 5.58
CA SER A 185 -5.87 -1.81 5.44
C SER A 185 -5.16 -1.83 6.81
N PRO A 186 -3.87 -2.21 6.86
CA PRO A 186 -3.10 -2.10 8.09
C PRO A 186 -2.95 -0.64 8.52
N MET A 187 -2.76 -0.39 9.81
CA MET A 187 -2.32 0.92 10.30
C MET A 187 -0.98 1.30 9.64
N PRO A 188 -0.77 2.55 9.24
CA PRO A 188 -1.66 3.71 9.45
C PRO A 188 -2.71 3.91 8.35
N PHE A 189 -2.74 3.05 7.32
CA PHE A 189 -3.60 3.21 6.15
C PHE A 189 -5.03 2.68 6.31
N GLY A 190 -5.35 2.05 7.43
CA GLY A 190 -6.71 1.62 7.73
C GLY A 190 -7.24 2.23 9.01
N GLY A 191 -8.52 1.98 9.26
CA GLY A 191 -9.21 2.52 10.42
C GLY A 191 -10.72 2.36 10.31
N PRO A 192 -11.46 2.75 11.36
CA PRO A 192 -12.93 2.73 11.33
C PRO A 192 -13.47 3.47 10.11
N LYS A 193 -14.60 3.01 9.55
CA LYS A 193 -15.26 3.69 8.42
C LYS A 193 -15.56 5.17 8.69
N THR A 194 -15.75 5.52 9.96
CA THR A 194 -16.02 6.89 10.44
C THR A 194 -14.76 7.75 10.58
N ARG A 195 -13.59 7.14 10.71
CA ARG A 195 -12.28 7.78 10.83
C ARG A 195 -11.22 6.89 10.20
N PRO A 196 -11.15 6.83 8.87
CA PRO A 196 -10.12 6.02 8.25
C PRO A 196 -8.76 6.69 8.53
N GLY A 197 -7.70 5.91 8.71
CA GLY A 197 -6.41 6.30 9.34
C GLY A 197 -5.58 7.40 8.65
N TYR A 198 -6.17 8.13 7.72
CA TYR A 198 -5.56 9.23 6.95
C TYR A 198 -5.63 10.57 7.67
N THR A 199 -6.02 10.60 8.95
CA THR A 199 -6.19 11.86 9.71
C THR A 199 -4.87 12.63 9.88
N GLU A 200 -3.74 11.98 9.63
CA GLU A 200 -2.41 12.60 9.77
C GLU A 200 -1.91 13.24 8.47
N TYR A 201 -2.48 12.90 7.31
CA TYR A 201 -2.06 13.50 6.03
C TYR A 201 -2.73 14.85 5.81
N MET A 202 -1.92 15.92 5.72
CA MET A 202 -2.36 17.30 5.48
C MET A 202 -1.72 17.92 4.22
N GLY A 203 -1.00 17.12 3.43
CA GLY A 203 -0.35 17.60 2.22
C GLY A 203 -1.35 17.90 1.10
N THR A 204 -0.97 18.79 0.20
CA THR A 204 -1.78 19.21 -0.96
C THR A 204 -1.22 18.73 -2.29
N THR A 205 -0.04 18.11 -2.30
CA THR A 205 0.68 17.71 -3.51
C THR A 205 0.82 16.19 -3.60
N VAL A 206 1.02 15.69 -4.82
CA VAL A 206 1.27 14.26 -5.04
C VAL A 206 2.60 13.82 -4.44
N VAL A 207 3.59 14.71 -4.44
CA VAL A 207 4.91 14.46 -3.85
C VAL A 207 4.79 14.28 -2.34
N SER A 208 4.06 15.19 -1.65
CA SER A 208 3.79 15.03 -0.21
C SER A 208 2.99 13.77 0.10
N LEU A 209 2.07 13.37 -0.79
CA LEU A 209 1.32 12.13 -0.63
C LEU A 209 2.24 10.90 -0.68
N LEU A 210 3.14 10.83 -1.68
CA LEU A 210 4.11 9.74 -1.78
C LEU A 210 5.01 9.68 -0.54
N LEU A 211 5.54 10.83 -0.12
CA LEU A 211 6.36 10.94 1.09
C LEU A 211 5.60 10.41 2.30
N TYR A 212 4.36 10.84 2.50
CA TYR A 212 3.52 10.36 3.60
C TYR A 212 3.32 8.84 3.58
N LEU A 213 3.05 8.24 2.42
CA LEU A 213 2.87 6.79 2.29
C LEU A 213 4.14 6.03 2.73
N VAL A 214 5.31 6.51 2.30
CA VAL A 214 6.60 5.89 2.61
C VAL A 214 6.95 6.12 4.09
N GLU A 215 6.96 7.37 4.54
CA GLU A 215 7.30 7.75 5.91
C GLU A 215 6.40 7.06 6.93
N SER A 216 5.09 7.04 6.70
CA SER A 216 4.13 6.42 7.62
C SER A 216 4.34 4.89 7.71
N SER A 217 4.72 4.24 6.60
CA SER A 217 5.07 2.82 6.60
C SER A 217 6.31 2.53 7.44
N PHE A 218 7.37 3.32 7.24
CA PHE A 218 8.61 3.18 7.99
C PHE A 218 8.46 3.57 9.45
N LYS A 219 7.72 4.64 9.77
CA LYS A 219 7.35 5.01 11.14
C LYS A 219 6.67 3.85 11.85
N ARG A 220 5.73 3.17 11.18
CA ARG A 220 5.08 1.98 11.76
C ARG A 220 6.08 0.84 11.98
N TYR A 221 6.97 0.61 11.03
CA TYR A 221 8.03 -0.39 11.14
C TYR A 221 8.97 -0.11 12.33
N TRP A 222 9.46 1.11 12.48
CA TRP A 222 10.35 1.49 13.56
C TRP A 222 9.66 1.50 14.94
N THR A 223 8.41 1.97 15.01
CA THR A 223 7.68 2.06 16.29
C THR A 223 7.13 0.72 16.78
N CYS A 224 6.58 -0.08 15.87
CA CYS A 224 5.84 -1.30 16.22
C CYS A 224 6.57 -2.59 15.87
N ARG A 225 7.77 -2.50 15.28
CA ARG A 225 8.61 -3.65 14.88
C ARG A 225 7.91 -4.60 13.89
N GLY A 226 6.98 -4.07 13.12
CA GLY A 226 6.16 -4.81 12.17
C GLY A 226 6.39 -4.34 10.74
N ARG A 227 6.57 -5.27 9.81
CA ARG A 227 6.83 -4.99 8.39
C ARG A 227 5.55 -4.94 7.54
N GLU A 228 4.39 -5.14 8.17
CA GLU A 228 3.11 -5.28 7.49
C GLU A 228 2.74 -4.02 6.70
N ALA A 229 3.02 -2.82 7.24
CA ALA A 229 2.74 -1.57 6.54
C ALA A 229 3.64 -1.38 5.30
N LEU A 230 4.92 -1.76 5.40
CA LEU A 230 5.87 -1.71 4.28
C LEU A 230 5.51 -2.73 3.21
N ASP A 231 5.28 -3.98 3.60
CA ASP A 231 4.89 -5.06 2.69
C ASP A 231 3.55 -4.71 1.99
N PHE A 232 2.62 -4.07 2.70
CA PHE A 232 1.36 -3.61 2.13
C PHE A 232 1.52 -2.46 1.14
N LEU A 233 2.38 -1.47 1.43
CA LEU A 233 2.74 -0.41 0.46
C LEU A 233 3.34 -1.01 -0.81
N VAL A 234 4.29 -1.93 -0.66
CA VAL A 234 4.93 -2.62 -1.79
C VAL A 234 3.90 -3.40 -2.61
N CYS A 235 3.03 -4.16 -1.95
CA CYS A 235 1.95 -4.90 -2.60
C CYS A 235 1.03 -3.96 -3.39
N CYS A 236 0.62 -2.83 -2.80
CA CYS A 236 -0.28 -1.87 -3.46
C CYS A 236 0.38 -1.17 -4.65
N ALA A 237 1.65 -0.77 -4.55
CA ALA A 237 2.39 -0.14 -5.65
C ALA A 237 2.57 -1.12 -6.82
N ASN A 238 2.98 -2.36 -6.54
CA ASN A 238 3.06 -3.41 -7.55
C ASN A 238 1.69 -3.71 -8.18
N LYS A 239 0.62 -3.77 -7.36
CA LYS A 239 -0.74 -4.00 -7.85
C LYS A 239 -1.24 -2.85 -8.72
N ALA A 240 -0.94 -1.60 -8.38
CA ALA A 240 -1.27 -0.44 -9.20
C ALA A 240 -0.63 -0.56 -10.60
N ARG A 241 0.65 -0.94 -10.67
CA ARG A 241 1.35 -1.20 -11.94
C ARG A 241 0.71 -2.36 -12.71
N GLN A 242 0.42 -3.48 -12.06
CA GLN A 242 -0.24 -4.63 -12.69
C GLN A 242 -1.62 -4.28 -13.27
N LEU A 243 -2.44 -3.54 -12.50
CA LEU A 243 -3.77 -3.11 -12.96
C LEU A 243 -3.66 -2.17 -14.16
N HIS A 244 -2.64 -1.32 -14.21
CA HIS A 244 -2.39 -0.45 -15.37
C HIS A 244 -2.19 -1.26 -16.66
N PHE A 245 -1.36 -2.31 -16.60
CA PHE A 245 -1.14 -3.20 -17.74
C PHE A 245 -2.33 -4.12 -18.06
N ALA A 246 -3.18 -4.42 -17.07
CA ALA A 246 -4.43 -5.16 -17.32
C ALA A 246 -5.45 -4.35 -18.16
N GLY A 247 -5.34 -3.02 -18.15
CA GLY A 247 -6.07 -2.14 -19.08
C GLY A 247 -7.55 -1.88 -18.74
N ASP A 248 -8.01 -2.20 -17.53
CA ASP A 248 -9.36 -1.85 -17.07
C ASP A 248 -9.41 -0.35 -16.70
N ALA A 249 -9.73 0.48 -17.69
CA ALA A 249 -9.72 1.93 -17.55
C ALA A 249 -10.70 2.44 -16.50
N ASP A 250 -11.87 1.81 -16.37
CA ASP A 250 -12.93 2.22 -15.44
C ASP A 250 -12.51 1.95 -14.00
N LEU A 251 -12.01 0.74 -13.71
CA LEU A 251 -11.46 0.40 -12.40
C LEU A 251 -10.29 1.31 -12.03
N LEU A 252 -9.37 1.57 -12.97
CA LEU A 252 -8.23 2.46 -12.73
C LEU A 252 -8.66 3.90 -12.45
N ASN A 253 -9.68 4.41 -13.16
CA ASN A 253 -10.23 5.74 -12.92
C ASN A 253 -10.92 5.82 -11.56
N GLU A 254 -11.68 4.79 -11.18
CA GLU A 254 -12.32 4.71 -9.86
C GLU A 254 -11.26 4.72 -8.74
N LEU A 255 -10.23 3.87 -8.84
CA LEU A 255 -9.16 3.79 -7.86
C LEU A 255 -8.37 5.10 -7.76
N MET A 256 -8.03 5.71 -8.90
CA MET A 256 -7.36 7.00 -8.93
C MET A 256 -8.21 8.08 -8.26
N LEU A 257 -9.47 8.25 -8.66
CA LEU A 257 -10.37 9.26 -8.07
C LEU A 257 -10.57 9.04 -6.57
N LYS A 258 -10.69 7.78 -6.15
CA LYS A 258 -10.72 7.42 -4.73
C LYS A 258 -9.46 7.87 -4.02
N GLY A 259 -8.27 7.66 -4.60
CA GLY A 259 -7.00 8.14 -4.08
C GLY A 259 -6.95 9.66 -3.92
N ILE A 260 -7.32 10.41 -4.97
CA ILE A 260 -7.33 11.88 -4.96
C ILE A 260 -8.31 12.40 -3.89
N LYS A 261 -9.52 11.83 -3.80
CA LYS A 261 -10.53 12.18 -2.78
C LYS A 261 -10.03 11.89 -1.36
N LYS A 262 -9.40 10.73 -1.16
CA LYS A 262 -8.89 10.32 0.16
C LYS A 262 -7.66 11.11 0.59
N ALA A 263 -6.87 11.59 -0.35
CA ALA A 263 -5.78 12.54 -0.10
C ALA A 263 -6.28 13.97 0.17
N GLY A 264 -7.57 14.26 -0.03
CA GLY A 264 -8.12 15.60 0.17
C GLY A 264 -7.78 16.61 -0.94
N HIS A 265 -7.18 16.15 -2.04
CA HIS A 265 -6.80 17.02 -3.15
C HIS A 265 -8.00 17.44 -4.02
N ILE A 266 -9.15 16.76 -3.88
CA ILE A 266 -10.44 17.16 -4.47
C ILE A 266 -11.58 16.98 -3.46
N ALA A 267 -12.65 17.74 -3.64
CA ALA A 267 -13.84 17.65 -2.80
C ALA A 267 -14.55 16.28 -2.95
N TRP A 268 -15.03 15.72 -1.83
CA TRP A 268 -15.64 14.39 -1.78
C TRP A 268 -16.93 14.27 -2.62
N ASN A 269 -17.77 15.31 -2.57
CA ASN A 269 -19.15 15.33 -3.09
C ASN A 269 -19.32 16.13 -4.40
N LYS A 270 -18.24 16.57 -5.04
CA LYS A 270 -18.34 17.32 -6.30
C LYS A 270 -18.11 16.40 -7.50
N PRO A 271 -18.78 16.63 -8.64
CA PRO A 271 -18.37 16.04 -9.90
C PRO A 271 -16.94 16.50 -10.21
N VAL A 272 -16.09 15.59 -10.66
CA VAL A 272 -14.69 15.89 -10.96
C VAL A 272 -14.37 15.39 -12.36
N ARG A 273 -13.92 16.31 -13.21
CA ARG A 273 -13.35 15.98 -14.52
C ARG A 273 -11.90 15.53 -14.31
N ILE A 274 -11.55 14.36 -14.87
CA ILE A 274 -10.18 13.86 -14.80
C ILE A 274 -9.27 14.75 -15.68
N PRO A 275 -8.23 15.38 -15.10
CA PRO A 275 -7.25 16.17 -15.85
C PRO A 275 -6.57 15.33 -16.93
N GLU A 276 -6.23 15.95 -18.06
CA GLU A 276 -5.61 15.26 -19.20
C GLU A 276 -4.35 14.48 -18.81
N ALA A 277 -3.48 15.10 -17.99
CA ALA A 277 -2.24 14.47 -17.50
C ALA A 277 -2.46 13.24 -16.61
N LEU A 278 -3.67 13.09 -16.06
CA LEU A 278 -4.06 11.95 -15.22
C LEU A 278 -4.95 10.96 -15.97
N ARG A 279 -5.24 11.14 -17.27
CA ARG A 279 -6.05 10.17 -18.02
C ARG A 279 -5.33 8.84 -18.22
N HIS A 280 -6.10 7.76 -18.26
CA HIS A 280 -5.56 6.46 -18.63
C HIS A 280 -5.09 6.49 -20.09
N ARG A 281 -3.96 5.84 -20.35
CA ARG A 281 -3.48 5.53 -21.69
C ARG A 281 -3.21 4.04 -21.73
N GLN A 282 -3.88 3.33 -22.62
CA GLN A 282 -3.71 1.90 -22.70
C GLN A 282 -2.29 1.56 -23.13
N GLU A 283 -1.70 0.61 -22.41
CA GLU A 283 -0.35 0.15 -22.64
C GLU A 283 -0.35 -1.36 -22.72
N VAL A 284 0.13 -1.91 -23.82
CA VAL A 284 0.34 -3.34 -23.95
C VAL A 284 1.62 -3.67 -23.19
N GLN A 285 1.51 -4.57 -22.20
CA GLN A 285 2.68 -5.14 -21.58
C GLN A 285 3.51 -5.81 -22.67
N SER A 286 4.68 -5.25 -22.95
CA SER A 286 5.61 -5.86 -23.89
C SER A 286 6.14 -7.11 -23.21
N ASP A 287 5.52 -8.25 -23.47
CA ASP A 287 6.02 -9.57 -23.05
C ASP A 287 7.31 -9.86 -23.83
N ALA A 288 8.37 -9.14 -23.50
CA ALA A 288 9.67 -9.18 -24.16
C ALA A 288 10.48 -10.44 -23.79
N ALA A 289 9.82 -11.53 -23.36
CA ALA A 289 10.51 -12.73 -22.88
C ALA A 289 9.92 -14.08 -23.32
N GLY A 290 8.87 -14.18 -24.17
CA GLY A 290 8.28 -15.52 -24.32
C GLY A 290 7.45 -15.87 -25.54
N SER A 291 7.18 -14.99 -26.49
CA SER A 291 6.48 -15.41 -27.70
C SER A 291 6.96 -14.68 -28.93
N GLU A 292 8.24 -14.86 -29.24
CA GLU A 292 8.65 -14.78 -30.63
C GLU A 292 7.97 -15.96 -31.35
N VAL A 293 6.83 -15.69 -31.99
CA VAL A 293 6.20 -16.65 -32.89
C VAL A 293 7.12 -16.78 -34.10
N HIS A 294 8.05 -17.73 -34.04
CA HIS A 294 8.82 -18.13 -35.21
C HIS A 294 7.85 -18.76 -36.21
N PHE A 295 7.41 -17.97 -37.18
CA PHE A 295 6.73 -18.49 -38.35
C PHE A 295 7.70 -19.43 -39.06
N THR A 296 7.37 -20.71 -39.11
CA THR A 296 8.11 -21.67 -39.92
C THR A 296 8.00 -21.21 -41.37
N PRO A 297 9.11 -20.89 -42.06
CA PRO A 297 9.05 -20.49 -43.46
C PRO A 297 8.32 -21.58 -44.24
N ARG A 298 7.21 -21.24 -44.91
CA ARG A 298 6.55 -22.18 -45.82
C ARG A 298 7.59 -22.56 -46.87
N LEU A 299 7.96 -23.84 -46.90
CA LEU A 299 8.73 -24.43 -48.00
C LEU A 299 8.00 -24.06 -49.30
N SER A 300 8.56 -23.11 -50.04
CA SER A 300 8.08 -22.78 -51.37
C SER A 300 8.23 -24.04 -52.20
N ARG A 301 7.10 -24.51 -52.73
CA ARG A 301 7.05 -25.69 -53.58
C ARG A 301 7.87 -25.37 -54.84
N ILE A 302 9.10 -25.88 -54.90
CA ILE A 302 9.93 -25.81 -56.11
C ILE A 302 9.14 -26.53 -57.21
N ARG A 303 8.60 -25.77 -58.16
CA ARG A 303 8.03 -26.33 -59.38
C ARG A 303 9.20 -26.76 -60.24
N TYR A 304 9.42 -28.06 -60.33
CA TYR A 304 10.21 -28.61 -61.42
C TYR A 304 9.35 -28.52 -62.67
N GLU A 305 9.61 -27.51 -63.49
CA GLU A 305 9.26 -27.56 -64.91
C GLU A 305 10.34 -28.38 -65.60
N SER A 306 10.00 -29.60 -66.02
CA SER A 306 10.85 -30.42 -66.86
C SER A 306 10.01 -31.07 -67.96
N ASN A 307 10.12 -30.40 -69.12
CA ASN A 307 9.95 -30.80 -70.53
C ASN A 307 9.35 -32.16 -70.86
#